data_AF-A0A519CYR2-F1
#
_entry.id   AF-A0A519CYR2-F1
#
_cell.length_a   1.000
_cell.length_b   1.000
_cell.length_c   1.000
_cell.angle_alpha   90.00
_cell.angle_beta   90.00
_cell.angle_gamma   90.00
#
_symmetry.space_group_name_H-M   'P 1'
#
loop_
_entity.id
_entity.type
_entity.pdbx_description
1 polymer ?
#
loop_
_entity_poly.entity_id
_entity_poly.type
_entity_poly.pdbx_seq_one_letter_code
_entity_poly.pdbx_strand_id
1 'polypeptide(L)'
;MLNTTILACLLILTGCLGLFDDDDVIDDAEGGTTTTAAGTAPAVQLTQASFPEPVPVYNSSTGELVSYSGHIFAVYWAMMDVDGSIASAGFDIDLDGTIDVSVTTAKGVTNLSIPTSQWVSTSSVTPSNSALITTVAFIATDDDSLSTVQMMTVSTGDLYFGPSMYVLTAADHSDDVEDDAGLMTLTFGNGADLDWALVQIEIIKDSVPTTCDNPGLAGGNCGASQHGGADGTSWEKGETIILSSTGG
;
A
#
# COMPACT_ATOMS: atom_id res chain seq x y z
N MET A 1 20.03 -29.01 -52.34
CA MET A 1 18.69 -29.57 -52.10
C MET A 1 17.94 -28.58 -51.23
N LEU A 2 16.88 -28.03 -51.79
CA LEU A 2 16.16 -26.85 -51.32
C LEU A 2 15.16 -27.28 -50.22
N ASN A 3 15.49 -27.15 -48.93
CA ASN A 3 14.51 -27.55 -47.88
C ASN A 3 14.77 -27.01 -46.45
N THR A 4 14.81 -25.69 -46.25
CA THR A 4 14.64 -25.14 -44.87
C THR A 4 14.17 -23.69 -44.81
N THR A 5 14.04 -22.99 -45.94
CA THR A 5 13.52 -21.60 -45.98
C THR A 5 12.06 -21.48 -46.40
N ILE A 6 11.41 -22.58 -46.82
CA ILE A 6 9.98 -22.55 -47.24
C ILE A 6 9.02 -22.74 -46.05
N LEU A 7 9.47 -23.34 -44.94
CA LEU A 7 8.60 -23.59 -43.77
C LEU A 7 8.37 -22.36 -42.88
N ALA A 8 9.23 -21.33 -42.98
CA ALA A 8 9.09 -20.09 -42.21
C ALA A 8 8.12 -19.06 -42.86
N CYS A 9 7.86 -19.16 -44.17
CA CYS A 9 6.90 -18.27 -44.83
C CYS A 9 5.44 -18.76 -44.77
N LEU A 10 5.21 -20.03 -44.40
CA LEU A 10 3.86 -20.61 -44.35
C LEU A 10 3.13 -20.39 -43.01
N LEU A 11 3.85 -20.01 -41.93
CA LEU A 11 3.27 -19.76 -40.59
C LEU A 11 2.95 -18.28 -40.32
N ILE A 12 3.40 -17.36 -41.18
CA ILE A 12 3.08 -15.93 -41.09
C ILE A 12 1.76 -15.61 -41.84
N LEU A 13 1.27 -16.53 -42.69
CA LEU A 13 0.04 -16.35 -43.48
C LEU A 13 -1.23 -17.00 -42.89
N THR A 14 -1.15 -17.70 -41.75
CA THR A 14 -2.31 -18.34 -41.10
C THR A 14 -2.85 -17.57 -39.89
N GLY A 15 -2.30 -16.39 -39.59
CA GLY A 15 -2.75 -15.53 -38.49
C GLY A 15 -3.98 -14.67 -38.76
N CYS A 16 -4.65 -14.80 -39.92
CA CYS A 16 -5.83 -13.99 -40.25
C CYS A 16 -6.82 -14.67 -41.22
N LEU A 17 -6.99 -16.00 -41.16
CA LEU A 17 -8.04 -16.70 -41.91
C LEU A 17 -9.20 -17.06 -40.97
N GLY A 18 -9.94 -16.01 -40.57
CA GLY A 18 -11.36 -16.17 -40.29
C GLY A 18 -12.06 -16.44 -41.61
N LEU A 19 -12.85 -17.50 -41.64
CA LEU A 19 -13.68 -17.90 -42.78
C LEU A 19 -14.67 -16.77 -43.12
N PHE A 20 -14.44 -16.08 -44.24
CA PHE A 20 -15.44 -15.22 -44.86
C PHE A 20 -16.46 -16.13 -45.56
N ASP A 21 -17.72 -16.04 -45.14
CA ASP A 21 -18.85 -16.39 -46.00
C ASP A 21 -18.95 -15.29 -47.06
N ASP A 22 -19.07 -15.68 -48.33
CA ASP A 22 -19.13 -14.80 -49.49
C ASP A 22 -20.35 -13.86 -49.39
N ASP A 23 -20.15 -12.58 -49.07
CA ASP A 23 -20.97 -11.47 -49.58
C ASP A 23 -20.48 -10.04 -49.23
N ASP A 24 -19.36 -9.87 -48.52
CA ASP A 24 -18.89 -8.52 -48.17
C ASP A 24 -17.80 -8.00 -49.12
N VAL A 25 -18.17 -6.90 -49.80
CA VAL A 25 -17.36 -6.04 -50.65
C VAL A 25 -15.98 -5.82 -50.05
N ILE A 26 -14.94 -6.08 -50.85
CA ILE A 26 -13.56 -5.67 -50.55
C ILE A 26 -13.56 -4.13 -50.49
N ASP A 27 -13.65 -3.58 -49.27
CA ASP A 27 -13.38 -2.17 -49.02
C ASP A 27 -11.87 -1.96 -49.07
N ASP A 28 -11.49 -0.89 -49.77
CA ASP A 28 -10.11 -0.58 -50.11
C ASP A 28 -9.24 -0.41 -48.86
N ALA A 29 -7.98 -0.82 -49.00
CA ALA A 29 -6.93 -0.55 -48.03
C ALA A 29 -6.62 0.96 -47.96
N GLU A 30 -7.47 1.74 -47.30
CA GLU A 30 -7.29 3.15 -47.00
C GLU A 30 -7.68 3.40 -45.54
N GLY A 31 -6.73 3.85 -44.73
CA GLY A 31 -7.00 4.37 -43.39
C GLY A 31 -7.05 3.31 -42.30
N GLY A 32 -5.88 2.79 -41.91
CA GLY A 32 -5.72 2.24 -40.57
C GLY A 32 -6.28 3.26 -39.59
N THR A 33 -7.35 2.88 -38.91
CA THR A 33 -7.98 3.66 -37.85
C THR A 33 -6.86 4.18 -36.96
N THR A 34 -6.78 5.50 -36.83
CA THR A 34 -6.08 6.12 -35.71
C THR A 34 -6.56 5.38 -34.48
N THR A 35 -5.71 4.53 -33.89
CA THR A 35 -5.91 4.10 -32.53
C THR A 35 -5.97 5.39 -31.76
N THR A 36 -7.18 5.84 -31.40
CA THR A 36 -7.35 6.82 -30.34
C THR A 36 -6.43 6.35 -29.23
N ALA A 37 -5.46 7.19 -28.84
CA ALA A 37 -4.64 6.88 -27.69
C ALA A 37 -5.59 6.41 -26.59
N ALA A 38 -5.34 5.23 -26.01
CA ALA A 38 -6.17 4.76 -24.92
C ALA A 38 -6.07 5.84 -23.83
N GLY A 39 -7.21 6.42 -23.45
CA GLY A 39 -7.25 7.50 -22.45
C GLY A 39 -6.57 7.07 -21.15
N THR A 40 -6.11 8.04 -20.37
CA THR A 40 -5.40 7.82 -19.13
C THR A 40 -6.28 8.27 -17.97
N ALA A 41 -6.41 7.43 -16.94
CA ALA A 41 -7.12 7.85 -15.74
C ALA A 41 -6.33 8.98 -15.04
N PRO A 42 -6.99 9.96 -14.40
CA PRO A 42 -6.29 11.07 -13.77
C PRO A 42 -5.38 10.59 -12.65
N ALA A 43 -4.20 11.18 -12.48
CA ALA A 43 -3.41 11.01 -11.27
C ALA A 43 -3.92 11.96 -10.20
N VAL A 44 -4.10 11.48 -8.98
CA VAL A 44 -4.56 12.29 -7.83
C VAL A 44 -3.59 12.16 -6.67
N GLN A 45 -3.49 13.23 -5.87
CA GLN A 45 -2.71 13.28 -4.65
C GLN A 45 -3.50 14.01 -3.57
N LEU A 46 -3.54 13.42 -2.38
CA LEU A 46 -4.10 14.03 -1.18
C LEU A 46 -3.04 14.18 -0.10
N THR A 47 -3.14 15.24 0.70
CA THR A 47 -2.37 15.42 1.94
C THR A 47 -3.23 16.14 2.98
N GLN A 48 -3.29 15.60 4.20
CA GLN A 48 -3.99 16.26 5.29
C GLN A 48 -3.27 17.58 5.61
N ALA A 49 -3.97 18.70 5.49
CA ALA A 49 -3.42 20.04 5.67
C ALA A 49 -3.69 20.63 7.06
N SER A 50 -4.64 20.07 7.82
CA SER A 50 -4.87 20.41 9.23
C SER A 50 -5.34 19.20 10.04
N PHE A 51 -5.17 19.25 11.36
CA PHE A 51 -5.83 18.33 12.26
C PHE A 51 -7.35 18.57 12.27
N PRO A 52 -8.17 17.53 12.53
CA PRO A 52 -9.61 17.68 12.70
C PRO A 52 -9.95 18.42 13.99
N GLU A 53 -10.67 19.53 13.83
CA GLU A 53 -11.15 20.34 14.94
C GLU A 53 -12.65 20.07 15.16
N PRO A 54 -13.09 19.84 16.41
CA PRO A 54 -14.49 19.57 16.69
C PRO A 54 -15.34 20.83 16.50
N VAL A 55 -16.55 20.68 15.95
CA VAL A 55 -17.50 21.78 15.72
C VAL A 55 -18.48 21.88 16.89
N PRO A 56 -18.35 22.87 17.79
CA PRO A 56 -19.17 22.96 19.00
C PRO A 56 -20.59 23.42 18.70
N VAL A 57 -21.56 22.82 19.40
CA VAL A 57 -22.97 23.21 19.39
C VAL A 57 -23.33 23.80 20.75
N TYR A 58 -23.75 25.07 20.76
CA TYR A 58 -24.11 25.79 21.97
C TYR A 58 -25.62 25.88 22.16
N ASN A 59 -26.07 25.89 23.41
CA ASN A 59 -27.45 26.20 23.77
C ASN A 59 -27.71 27.67 23.45
N SER A 60 -28.71 27.96 22.60
CA SER A 60 -29.03 29.33 22.17
C SER A 60 -29.54 30.24 23.29
N SER A 61 -30.02 29.68 24.40
CA SER A 61 -30.56 30.42 25.54
C SER A 61 -29.53 30.63 26.66
N THR A 62 -28.65 29.66 26.92
CA THR A 62 -27.66 29.73 28.02
C THR A 62 -26.24 30.05 27.54
N GLY A 63 -25.93 29.85 26.26
CA GLY A 63 -24.58 29.97 25.71
C GLY A 63 -23.64 28.81 26.11
N GLU A 64 -24.14 27.82 26.84
CA GLU A 64 -23.33 26.67 27.28
C GLU A 64 -23.12 25.66 26.14
N LEU A 65 -21.97 25.00 26.14
CA LEU A 65 -21.69 23.91 25.21
C LEU A 65 -22.60 22.71 25.50
N VAL A 66 -23.27 22.20 24.46
CA VAL A 66 -24.21 21.07 24.56
C VAL A 66 -23.63 19.80 23.96
N SER A 67 -23.01 19.92 22.79
CA SER A 67 -22.48 18.78 22.05
C SER A 67 -21.52 19.23 20.94
N TYR A 68 -21.07 18.27 20.13
CA TYR A 68 -20.32 18.52 18.89
C TYR A 68 -21.07 17.93 17.69
N SER A 69 -21.25 18.71 16.63
CA SER A 69 -21.99 18.29 15.43
C SER A 69 -21.14 17.48 14.45
N GLY A 70 -19.82 17.59 14.54
CA GLY A 70 -18.87 16.94 13.65
C GLY A 70 -17.47 17.48 13.86
N HIS A 71 -16.60 17.24 12.88
CA HIS A 71 -15.25 17.80 12.84
C HIS A 71 -14.99 18.46 11.50
N ILE A 72 -14.16 19.50 11.50
CA ILE A 72 -13.69 20.21 10.31
C ILE A 72 -12.18 20.04 10.17
N PHE A 73 -11.72 19.73 8.96
CA PHE A 73 -10.29 19.66 8.63
C PHE A 73 -10.04 20.11 7.19
N ALA A 74 -8.82 20.54 6.93
CA ALA A 74 -8.36 20.94 5.61
C ALA A 74 -7.62 19.78 4.93
N VAL A 75 -7.90 19.56 3.65
CA VAL A 75 -7.18 18.62 2.80
C VAL A 75 -6.57 19.38 1.63
N TYR A 76 -5.24 19.28 1.48
CA TYR A 76 -4.59 19.63 0.22
C TYR A 76 -4.84 18.52 -0.79
N TRP A 77 -5.16 18.90 -2.01
CA TRP A 77 -5.40 17.98 -3.09
C TRP A 77 -4.80 18.53 -4.38
N ALA A 78 -4.35 17.61 -5.23
CA ALA A 78 -3.90 17.90 -6.59
C ALA A 78 -4.33 16.76 -7.50
N MET A 79 -4.59 17.10 -8.75
CA MET A 79 -4.94 16.16 -9.79
C MET A 79 -4.36 16.60 -11.11
N MET A 80 -4.03 15.65 -11.96
CA MET A 80 -3.61 15.89 -13.32
C MET A 80 -4.12 14.78 -14.21
N ASP A 81 -4.39 15.14 -15.45
CA ASP A 81 -4.59 14.19 -16.52
C ASP A 81 -3.60 14.53 -17.64
N VAL A 82 -3.02 13.50 -18.27
CA VAL A 82 -1.86 13.61 -19.15
C VAL A 82 -2.26 13.68 -20.63
N ASP A 83 -3.42 13.15 -20.99
CA ASP A 83 -3.88 13.06 -22.38
C ASP A 83 -5.19 13.81 -22.65
N GLY A 84 -5.85 14.37 -21.64
CA GLY A 84 -7.10 15.07 -21.82
C GLY A 84 -7.40 16.11 -20.73
N SER A 85 -8.67 16.15 -20.33
CA SER A 85 -9.20 17.11 -19.36
C SER A 85 -10.09 16.41 -18.35
N ILE A 86 -9.94 16.79 -17.08
CA ILE A 86 -10.76 16.22 -16.02
C ILE A 86 -12.20 16.73 -16.14
N ALA A 87 -13.13 15.81 -16.41
CA ALA A 87 -14.56 16.08 -16.55
C ALA A 87 -15.24 16.38 -15.20
N SER A 88 -14.85 15.68 -14.13
CA SER A 88 -15.35 15.95 -12.78
C SER A 88 -14.34 15.57 -11.71
N ALA A 89 -14.36 16.30 -10.60
CA ALA A 89 -13.57 15.94 -9.43
C ALA A 89 -14.18 16.47 -8.13
N GLY A 90 -13.88 15.78 -7.02
CA GLY A 90 -14.27 16.23 -5.70
C GLY A 90 -14.16 15.15 -4.64
N PHE A 91 -14.62 15.50 -3.44
CA PHE A 91 -14.64 14.61 -2.31
C PHE A 91 -15.98 13.90 -2.20
N ASP A 92 -15.92 12.60 -1.95
CA ASP A 92 -16.99 11.75 -1.45
C ASP A 92 -16.68 11.49 0.04
N ILE A 93 -17.52 12.03 0.91
CA ILE A 93 -17.30 12.10 2.35
C ILE A 93 -18.08 11.05 3.13
N ASP A 94 -19.07 10.41 2.52
CA ASP A 94 -19.82 9.30 3.12
C ASP A 94 -19.59 7.95 2.40
N LEU A 95 -18.73 7.95 1.38
CA LEU A 95 -18.27 6.81 0.61
C LEU A 95 -19.39 6.08 -0.16
N ASP A 96 -20.40 6.83 -0.61
CA ASP A 96 -21.52 6.28 -1.39
C ASP A 96 -21.22 6.16 -2.90
N GLY A 97 -20.06 6.65 -3.34
CA GLY A 97 -19.60 6.66 -4.73
C GLY A 97 -19.97 7.95 -5.49
N THR A 98 -20.61 8.91 -4.83
CA THR A 98 -21.01 10.21 -5.41
C THR A 98 -20.16 11.34 -4.83
N ILE A 99 -19.79 12.30 -5.67
CA ILE A 99 -19.07 13.49 -5.20
C ILE A 99 -20.03 14.40 -4.40
N ASP A 100 -19.75 14.57 -3.12
CA ASP A 100 -20.46 15.50 -2.21
C ASP A 100 -19.93 16.93 -2.30
N VAL A 101 -18.61 17.07 -2.40
CA VAL A 101 -17.91 18.36 -2.40
C VAL A 101 -17.08 18.46 -3.67
N SER A 102 -17.65 19.10 -4.69
CA SER A 102 -16.98 19.27 -5.98
C SER A 102 -15.84 20.30 -5.95
N VAL A 103 -14.85 20.07 -6.80
CA VAL A 103 -13.74 21.00 -7.05
C VAL A 103 -13.52 21.16 -8.55
N THR A 104 -12.97 22.31 -8.96
CA THR A 104 -12.87 22.68 -10.39
C THR A 104 -11.49 23.14 -10.83
N THR A 105 -10.53 23.24 -9.91
CA THR A 105 -9.13 23.58 -10.22
C THR A 105 -8.26 22.33 -10.21
N ALA A 106 -7.05 22.36 -10.77
CA ALA A 106 -6.15 21.21 -10.76
C ALA A 106 -5.51 20.92 -9.39
N LYS A 107 -5.55 21.88 -8.47
CA LYS A 107 -5.05 21.75 -7.09
C LYS A 107 -5.70 22.78 -6.19
N GLY A 108 -5.69 22.52 -4.89
CA GLY A 108 -6.25 23.42 -3.90
C GLY A 108 -6.17 22.87 -2.49
N VAL A 109 -6.82 23.60 -1.58
CA VAL A 109 -7.09 23.15 -0.21
C VAL A 109 -8.59 23.31 0.01
N THR A 110 -9.24 22.25 0.46
CA THR A 110 -10.67 22.25 0.76
C THR A 110 -10.88 21.93 2.24
N ASN A 111 -11.74 22.70 2.91
CA ASN A 111 -12.22 22.37 4.25
C ASN A 111 -13.38 21.40 4.15
N LEU A 112 -13.22 20.22 4.72
CA LEU A 112 -14.25 19.19 4.80
C LEU A 112 -14.88 19.21 6.19
N SER A 113 -16.21 19.14 6.25
CA SER A 113 -16.98 19.08 7.49
C SER A 113 -17.71 17.75 7.55
N ILE A 114 -17.26 16.87 8.44
CA ILE A 114 -17.79 15.50 8.55
C ILE A 114 -18.66 15.39 9.80
N PRO A 115 -19.97 15.08 9.66
CA PRO A 115 -20.89 14.91 10.79
C PRO A 115 -20.43 13.81 11.75
N THR A 116 -20.65 13.95 13.06
CA THR A 116 -20.24 12.96 14.08
C THR A 116 -20.73 11.53 13.78
N SER A 117 -21.87 11.37 13.09
CA SER A 117 -22.41 10.06 12.69
C SER A 117 -21.58 9.31 11.65
N GLN A 118 -20.70 10.00 10.92
CA GLN A 118 -19.79 9.43 9.92
C GLN A 118 -18.40 9.10 10.51
N TRP A 119 -18.23 9.25 11.82
CA TRP A 119 -17.01 8.90 12.53
C TRP A 119 -17.17 7.59 13.28
N VAL A 120 -16.12 6.76 13.25
CA VAL A 120 -16.04 5.50 13.98
C VAL A 120 -15.14 5.68 15.19
N SER A 121 -15.60 5.24 16.36
CA SER A 121 -14.79 5.21 17.58
C SER A 121 -13.76 4.08 17.53
N THR A 122 -12.49 4.38 17.84
CA THR A 122 -11.45 3.34 18.01
C THR A 122 -11.45 2.68 19.37
N SER A 123 -12.40 3.00 20.26
CA SER A 123 -12.42 2.50 21.64
C SER A 123 -12.40 0.98 21.77
N SER A 124 -12.80 0.23 20.74
CA SER A 124 -12.71 -1.23 20.69
C SER A 124 -11.29 -1.78 20.45
N VAL A 125 -10.41 -0.97 19.86
CA VAL A 125 -9.05 -1.34 19.47
C VAL A 125 -8.00 -0.62 20.34
N THR A 126 -8.26 0.64 20.70
CA THR A 126 -7.41 1.46 21.59
C THR A 126 -8.20 2.01 22.80
N PRO A 127 -8.60 1.16 23.76
CA PRO A 127 -9.51 1.54 24.85
C PRO A 127 -8.98 2.66 25.75
N SER A 128 -7.66 2.74 25.92
CA SER A 128 -6.98 3.74 26.75
C SER A 128 -6.76 5.08 26.05
N ASN A 129 -6.78 5.11 24.71
CA ASN A 129 -6.56 6.29 23.87
C ASN A 129 -7.55 6.23 22.69
N SER A 130 -8.83 6.43 22.99
CA SER A 130 -9.88 6.39 21.98
C SER A 130 -9.87 7.66 21.16
N ALA A 131 -9.73 7.52 19.84
CA ALA A 131 -9.91 8.59 18.88
C ALA A 131 -11.13 8.28 18.01
N LEU A 132 -11.54 9.28 17.22
CA LEU A 132 -12.51 9.09 16.15
C LEU A 132 -11.76 9.02 14.83
N ILE A 133 -12.20 8.11 13.97
CA ILE A 133 -11.61 7.90 12.64
C ILE A 133 -12.69 8.01 11.58
N THR A 134 -12.33 8.55 10.43
CA THR A 134 -13.17 8.55 9.24
C THR A 134 -12.28 8.44 8.02
N THR A 135 -12.87 8.07 6.89
CA THR A 135 -12.17 8.01 5.61
C THR A 135 -12.96 8.82 4.61
N VAL A 136 -12.26 9.67 3.87
CA VAL A 136 -12.83 10.40 2.73
C VAL A 136 -12.19 9.88 1.44
N ALA A 137 -12.94 9.91 0.36
CA ALA A 137 -12.44 9.61 -0.97
C ALA A 137 -12.35 10.91 -1.79
N PHE A 138 -11.32 11.03 -2.61
CA PHE A 138 -11.27 12.01 -3.69
C PHE A 138 -11.38 11.26 -5.01
N ILE A 139 -12.40 11.63 -5.78
CA ILE A 139 -12.73 11.03 -7.06
C ILE A 139 -12.40 12.05 -8.13
N ALA A 140 -11.64 11.65 -9.15
CA ALA A 140 -11.43 12.42 -10.37
C ALA A 140 -11.77 11.55 -11.57
N THR A 141 -12.62 12.05 -12.46
CA THR A 141 -13.07 11.37 -13.67
C THR A 141 -12.65 12.17 -14.87
N ASP A 142 -11.94 11.50 -15.76
CA ASP A 142 -11.48 12.00 -17.05
C ASP A 142 -12.61 12.17 -18.07
N ASP A 143 -12.40 12.93 -19.14
CA ASP A 143 -13.36 13.09 -20.22
C ASP A 143 -13.60 11.82 -21.05
N ASP A 144 -12.68 10.84 -21.00
CA ASP A 144 -12.88 9.49 -21.50
C ASP A 144 -13.57 8.54 -20.48
N SER A 145 -14.16 9.09 -19.41
CA SER A 145 -14.89 8.35 -18.37
C SER A 145 -14.02 7.38 -17.54
N LEU A 146 -12.70 7.59 -17.54
CA LEU A 146 -11.79 6.87 -16.66
C LEU A 146 -11.68 7.61 -15.32
N SER A 147 -11.87 6.89 -14.22
CA SER A 147 -11.86 7.49 -12.89
C SER A 147 -10.69 6.97 -12.04
N THR A 148 -10.12 7.86 -11.24
CA THR A 148 -9.21 7.51 -10.16
C THR A 148 -9.83 7.91 -8.83
N VAL A 149 -9.70 7.02 -7.84
CA VAL A 149 -10.11 7.27 -6.47
C VAL A 149 -8.90 7.17 -5.55
N GLN A 150 -8.66 8.19 -4.74
CA GLN A 150 -7.72 8.12 -3.63
C GLN A 150 -8.44 8.33 -2.31
N MET A 151 -8.26 7.40 -1.39
CA MET A 151 -8.80 7.50 -0.04
C MET A 151 -7.77 8.09 0.92
N MET A 152 -8.26 8.85 1.90
CA MET A 152 -7.49 9.35 3.02
C MET A 152 -8.24 9.06 4.31
N THR A 153 -7.59 8.31 5.21
CA THR A 153 -8.07 8.15 6.58
C THR A 153 -7.58 9.30 7.44
N VAL A 154 -8.49 9.88 8.20
CA VAL A 154 -8.27 11.04 9.05
C VAL A 154 -8.72 10.71 10.47
N SER A 155 -8.06 11.31 11.45
CA SER A 155 -8.29 10.98 12.86
C SER A 155 -8.21 12.19 13.78
N THR A 156 -9.04 12.19 14.82
CA THR A 156 -9.13 13.30 15.80
C THR A 156 -8.03 13.26 16.87
N GLY A 157 -7.15 12.27 16.83
CA GLY A 157 -6.04 12.11 17.75
C GLY A 157 -4.98 11.23 17.11
N ASP A 158 -3.82 11.10 17.74
CA ASP A 158 -2.76 10.25 17.22
C ASP A 158 -3.21 8.79 17.22
N LEU A 159 -3.65 8.32 16.06
CA LEU A 159 -3.82 6.90 15.82
C LEU A 159 -2.43 6.30 15.68
N TYR A 160 -1.93 5.80 16.79
CA TYR A 160 -0.79 4.91 16.76
C TYR A 160 -1.24 3.54 16.23
N PHE A 161 -1.53 3.44 14.94
CA PHE A 161 -1.37 2.20 14.19
C PHE A 161 0.14 2.03 14.00
N GLY A 162 0.85 1.73 15.09
CA GLY A 162 2.25 2.15 15.27
C GLY A 162 3.18 1.93 14.07
N PRO A 163 4.15 2.82 13.82
CA PRO A 163 5.27 2.49 12.96
C PRO A 163 6.21 1.57 13.73
N SER A 164 5.91 0.29 13.73
CA SER A 164 6.91 -0.77 13.91
C SER A 164 6.54 -1.92 12.99
N MET A 165 6.44 -1.62 11.70
CA MET A 165 6.75 -2.64 10.69
C MET A 165 8.19 -3.05 10.96
N TYR A 166 8.38 -4.14 11.71
CA TYR A 166 9.69 -4.75 11.86
C TYR A 166 10.22 -5.00 10.45
N VAL A 167 11.20 -4.21 10.04
CA VAL A 167 11.86 -4.42 8.74
C VAL A 167 12.93 -5.47 8.98
N LEU A 168 12.55 -6.71 8.74
CA LEU A 168 13.44 -7.86 8.77
C LEU A 168 13.85 -8.16 7.33
N THR A 169 15.15 -8.20 7.07
CA THR A 169 15.68 -8.71 5.79
C THR A 169 16.49 -9.97 6.05
N ALA A 170 16.41 -10.91 5.12
CA ALA A 170 17.21 -12.13 5.14
C ALA A 170 18.08 -12.15 3.89
N ALA A 171 19.35 -12.48 4.06
CA ALA A 171 20.30 -12.71 2.97
C ALA A 171 20.96 -14.07 3.18
N ASP A 172 20.87 -14.93 2.18
CA ASP A 172 21.59 -16.19 2.13
C ASP A 172 23.08 -15.92 1.93
N HIS A 173 23.93 -16.75 2.53
CA HIS A 173 25.37 -16.65 2.30
C HIS A 173 25.72 -17.27 0.94
N SER A 174 26.61 -16.64 0.17
CA SER A 174 26.95 -17.11 -1.20
C SER A 174 27.95 -18.26 -1.24
N ASP A 175 28.59 -18.53 -0.10
CA ASP A 175 29.68 -19.49 0.04
C ASP A 175 29.16 -20.80 0.65
N ASP A 176 29.84 -21.91 0.38
CA ASP A 176 29.51 -23.22 0.98
C ASP A 176 29.51 -23.12 2.52
N VAL A 177 28.59 -23.84 3.15
CA VAL A 177 28.48 -23.92 4.62
C VAL A 177 29.67 -24.73 5.15
N GLU A 178 30.80 -24.05 5.36
CA GLU A 178 31.95 -24.60 6.08
C GLU A 178 31.70 -24.56 7.59
N ASP A 179 32.40 -25.39 8.37
CA ASP A 179 32.27 -25.47 9.84
C ASP A 179 32.06 -24.08 10.49
N ASP A 180 30.86 -23.86 11.03
CA ASP A 180 30.41 -22.62 11.70
C ASP A 180 30.31 -21.35 10.83
N ALA A 181 30.38 -21.45 9.50
CA ALA A 181 30.10 -20.34 8.58
C ALA A 181 28.59 -20.07 8.52
N GLY A 182 28.21 -18.81 8.61
CA GLY A 182 26.81 -18.38 8.67
C GLY A 182 26.01 -18.87 7.47
N LEU A 183 24.94 -19.62 7.72
CA LEU A 183 23.98 -20.07 6.72
C LEU A 183 23.20 -18.89 6.14
N MET A 184 22.73 -18.00 7.02
CA MET A 184 21.88 -16.88 6.64
C MET A 184 22.12 -15.70 7.58
N THR A 185 22.06 -14.51 7.00
CA THR A 185 22.12 -13.25 7.72
C THR A 185 20.73 -12.65 7.83
N LEU A 186 20.26 -12.38 9.05
CA LEU A 186 19.05 -11.61 9.30
C LEU A 186 19.44 -10.21 9.76
N THR A 187 18.86 -9.17 9.19
CA THR A 187 19.11 -7.78 9.59
C THR A 187 17.82 -7.13 10.08
N PHE A 188 17.92 -6.40 11.20
CA PHE A 188 16.81 -5.64 11.75
C PHE A 188 16.94 -4.15 11.43
N GLY A 189 16.30 -3.72 10.34
CA GLY A 189 16.46 -2.38 9.80
C GLY A 189 15.64 -1.29 10.52
N ASN A 190 14.50 -1.65 11.12
CA ASN A 190 13.62 -0.69 11.79
C ASN A 190 12.59 -1.37 12.70
N GLY A 191 12.39 -0.85 13.92
CA GLY A 191 11.41 -1.33 14.90
C GLY A 191 11.87 -0.98 16.32
N ALA A 192 11.13 -1.45 17.33
CA ALA A 192 11.56 -1.42 18.74
C ALA A 192 12.39 -2.67 19.05
N ASP A 193 13.22 -2.60 20.09
CA ASP A 193 14.08 -3.74 20.48
C ASP A 193 13.23 -4.98 20.80
N LEU A 194 13.65 -6.13 20.29
CA LEU A 194 12.96 -7.39 20.47
C LEU A 194 13.58 -8.18 21.63
N ASP A 195 12.81 -8.42 22.68
CA ASP A 195 13.22 -9.30 23.77
C ASP A 195 13.40 -10.74 23.24
N TRP A 196 14.58 -11.33 23.47
CA TRP A 196 14.89 -12.70 23.05
C TRP A 196 13.93 -13.74 23.67
N ALA A 197 13.23 -13.44 24.75
CA ALA A 197 12.17 -14.30 25.30
C ALA A 197 10.92 -14.38 24.39
N LEU A 198 10.75 -13.42 23.47
CA LEU A 198 9.60 -13.32 22.57
C LEU A 198 9.95 -13.64 21.11
N VAL A 199 11.22 -13.90 20.81
CA VAL A 199 11.71 -14.23 19.47
C VAL A 199 11.90 -15.74 19.35
N GLN A 200 11.34 -16.32 18.29
CA GLN A 200 11.62 -17.69 17.87
C GLN A 200 12.07 -17.66 16.40
N ILE A 201 13.20 -18.29 16.11
CA ILE A 201 13.74 -18.41 14.76
C ILE A 201 13.57 -19.85 14.31
N GLU A 202 12.93 -20.05 13.15
CA GLU A 202 12.73 -21.37 12.55
C GLU A 202 13.26 -21.40 11.11
N ILE A 203 14.03 -22.45 10.80
CA ILE A 203 14.43 -22.76 9.43
C ILE A 203 13.58 -23.94 8.96
N ILE A 204 12.94 -23.79 7.79
CA ILE A 204 12.09 -24.83 7.21
C ILE A 204 12.80 -25.46 6.02
N LYS A 205 13.15 -26.75 6.16
CA LYS A 205 13.67 -27.57 5.06
C LYS A 205 12.71 -28.73 4.82
N ASP A 206 12.28 -28.93 3.57
CA ASP A 206 11.37 -30.02 3.18
C ASP A 206 10.09 -30.10 4.04
N SER A 207 9.55 -28.94 4.46
CA SER A 207 8.39 -28.81 5.36
C SER A 207 8.60 -29.27 6.81
N VAL A 208 9.85 -29.53 7.22
CA VAL A 208 10.20 -29.82 8.62
C VAL A 208 10.83 -28.57 9.25
N PRO A 209 10.16 -27.93 10.24
CA PRO A 209 10.73 -26.79 10.94
C PRO A 209 11.83 -27.25 11.91
N THR A 210 12.95 -26.55 11.89
CA THR A 210 14.01 -26.65 12.90
C THR A 210 14.11 -25.31 13.63
N THR A 211 13.80 -25.31 14.92
CA THR A 211 13.96 -24.13 15.77
C THR A 211 15.44 -23.92 16.09
N CYS A 212 15.93 -22.70 15.87
CA CYS A 212 17.27 -22.28 16.23
C CYS A 212 17.34 -21.79 17.66
N ASP A 213 18.46 -22.04 18.33
CA ASP A 213 18.75 -21.47 19.64
C ASP A 213 18.95 -19.96 19.51
N ASN A 214 18.31 -19.18 20.38
CA ASN A 214 18.55 -17.74 20.50
C ASN A 214 19.98 -17.47 20.99
N PRO A 215 20.54 -16.27 20.75
CA PRO A 215 21.91 -15.94 21.17
C PRO A 215 22.18 -16.22 22.65
N GLY A 216 23.33 -16.86 22.92
CA GLY A 216 23.75 -17.26 24.27
C GLY A 216 23.12 -18.55 24.78
N LEU A 217 22.21 -19.18 24.03
CA LEU A 217 21.70 -20.52 24.30
C LEU A 217 22.45 -21.57 23.45
N ALA A 218 22.46 -22.81 23.92
CA ALA A 218 23.06 -23.93 23.22
C ALA A 218 22.29 -25.23 23.50
N GLY A 219 22.17 -26.09 22.49
CA GLY A 219 21.60 -27.43 22.60
C GLY A 219 20.78 -27.90 21.39
N GLY A 220 20.45 -26.99 20.47
CA GLY A 220 19.77 -27.28 19.20
C GLY A 220 20.74 -27.61 18.05
N ASN A 221 20.16 -27.93 16.89
CA ASN A 221 20.88 -28.21 15.63
C ASN A 221 21.10 -26.95 14.77
N CYS A 222 20.61 -25.80 15.23
CA CYS A 222 20.80 -24.48 14.64
C CYS A 222 21.03 -23.48 15.77
N GLY A 223 21.97 -22.54 15.60
CA GLY A 223 22.25 -21.49 16.56
C GLY A 223 22.18 -20.10 15.92
N ALA A 224 21.69 -19.12 16.66
CA ALA A 224 21.73 -17.71 16.29
C ALA A 224 22.85 -16.99 17.06
N SER A 225 23.59 -16.15 16.36
CA SER A 225 24.61 -15.26 16.95
C SER A 225 24.31 -13.81 16.59
N GLN A 226 24.41 -12.92 17.58
CA GLN A 226 24.11 -11.49 17.43
C GLN A 226 25.40 -10.70 17.22
N HIS A 227 25.37 -9.76 16.28
CA HIS A 227 26.49 -8.91 15.89
C HIS A 227 26.03 -7.44 15.81
N GLY A 228 26.70 -6.57 16.56
CA GLY A 228 26.38 -5.15 16.64
C GLY A 228 25.80 -4.74 18.00
N GLY A 229 25.15 -3.57 18.02
CA GLY A 229 24.35 -3.05 19.13
C GLY A 229 25.07 -2.67 20.43
N ALA A 230 24.25 -2.37 21.44
CA ALA A 230 24.66 -1.91 22.76
C ALA A 230 24.60 -3.02 23.82
N ASP A 231 23.66 -3.97 23.73
CA ASP A 231 23.59 -5.14 24.60
C ASP A 231 23.15 -6.44 23.89
N GLY A 232 23.40 -7.59 24.53
CA GLY A 232 23.01 -8.92 24.03
C GLY A 232 21.72 -9.46 24.67
N THR A 233 20.91 -8.59 25.28
CA THR A 233 19.68 -8.99 25.97
C THR A 233 18.43 -8.81 25.12
N SER A 234 18.56 -8.04 24.04
CA SER A 234 17.52 -7.86 23.03
C SER A 234 18.14 -7.83 21.63
N TRP A 235 17.32 -8.03 20.60
CA TRP A 235 17.71 -7.76 19.22
C TRP A 235 17.33 -6.32 18.88
N GLU A 236 18.34 -5.47 18.74
CA GLU A 236 18.25 -4.04 18.55
C GLU A 236 18.27 -3.65 17.06
N LYS A 237 17.77 -2.44 16.78
CA LYS A 237 17.83 -1.86 15.43
C LYS A 237 19.28 -1.69 14.96
N GLY A 238 19.54 -2.13 13.73
CA GLY A 238 20.83 -2.03 13.07
C GLY A 238 21.76 -3.21 13.35
N GLU A 239 21.30 -4.17 14.16
CA GLU A 239 22.04 -5.39 14.41
C GLU A 239 21.80 -6.45 13.35
N THR A 240 22.76 -7.37 13.31
CA THR A 240 22.79 -8.49 12.40
C THR A 240 22.81 -9.79 13.18
N ILE A 241 21.93 -10.72 12.82
CA ILE A 241 21.92 -12.08 13.34
C ILE A 241 22.47 -13.01 12.28
N ILE A 242 23.44 -13.83 12.66
CA ILE A 242 23.97 -14.89 11.82
C ILE A 242 23.46 -16.22 12.36
N LEU A 243 22.77 -16.97 11.51
CA LEU A 243 22.35 -18.34 11.81
C LEU A 243 23.43 -19.30 11.34
N SER A 244 23.78 -20.29 12.16
CA SER A 244 24.71 -21.36 11.81
C SER A 244 24.11 -22.74 12.08
N SER A 245 24.56 -23.73 11.31
CA SER A 245 24.30 -25.14 11.62
C SER A 245 25.22 -25.56 12.76
N THR A 246 24.67 -26.15 13.81
CA THR A 246 25.44 -26.73 14.92
C THR A 246 25.44 -28.27 14.87
N GLY A 247 24.75 -28.85 13.87
CA GLY A 247 24.47 -30.28 13.75
C GLY A 247 25.04 -31.00 12.53
N GLY A 248 25.81 -30.32 11.67
CA GLY A 248 26.34 -30.88 10.41
C GLY A 248 25.35 -30.83 9.25
#